data_AF-A0A4S2KF15-F1
#
_entry.id   AF-A0A4S2KF15-F1
#
_cell.length_a   1.000
_cell.length_b   1.000
_cell.length_c   1.000
_cell.angle_alpha   90.00
_cell.angle_beta   90.00
_cell.angle_gamma   90.00
#
_symmetry.space_group_name_H-M   'P 1'
#
loop_
_entity.id
_entity.type
_entity.pdbx_description
1 polymer ?
#
loop_
_entity_poly.entity_id
_entity_poly.type
_entity_poly.pdbx_seq_one_letter_code
_entity_poly.pdbx_strand_id
1 'polypeptide(L)'
;MIQCSWDELRRQAKALENELDGKLAAFGTLSLRSDAVGSSAHQGSQGSSHFIVSGLNTQDGSFKIPNSREESIQSHTRMVSEIEQLLQRLTTINDQMSMFVRDVDNNSTGAALGDGSMRPPSTIPTGQAPGATSLTAGQLTQLHTVKRHREILRDYAQEFRQTRAKIIAAREREDLLSSVYRDVSNRESIETTDSSGNQRGTSLHSQSSSATRLLLDEQEKYHRSSRMVDDHLTAASTIRAALRAQRMAIRNASSGLHSLATRFPRIKQLIGKIDWRHRKDSIVLGLVIAFCVAFLIIYRLS
;
A
#
# COMPACT_ATOMS: atom_id res chain seq x y z
N MET A 1 -5.74 22.46 28.74
CA MET A 1 -5.42 21.59 27.59
C MET A 1 -6.28 20.35 27.72
N ILE A 2 -7.36 20.27 26.94
CA ILE A 2 -8.25 19.11 26.95
C ILE A 2 -7.53 18.01 26.18
N GLN A 3 -7.02 17.00 26.89
CA GLN A 3 -6.46 15.81 26.24
C GLN A 3 -7.56 15.19 25.38
N CYS A 4 -7.36 15.11 24.06
CA CYS A 4 -8.23 14.33 23.18
C CYS A 4 -8.27 12.90 23.72
N SER A 5 -9.44 12.42 24.11
CA SER A 5 -9.59 11.08 24.63
C SER A 5 -9.27 10.06 23.52
N TRP A 6 -8.67 8.95 23.90
CA TRP A 6 -8.38 7.82 23.00
C TRP A 6 -9.58 7.43 22.11
N ASP A 7 -10.79 7.47 22.68
CA ASP A 7 -12.02 7.15 21.98
C ASP A 7 -12.41 8.19 20.92
N GLU A 8 -12.08 9.46 21.14
CA GLU A 8 -12.32 10.53 20.17
C GLU A 8 -11.43 10.37 18.94
N LEU A 9 -10.13 10.10 19.14
CA LEU A 9 -9.20 9.76 18.06
C LEU A 9 -9.71 8.57 17.24
N ARG A 10 -10.21 7.53 17.91
CA ARG A 10 -10.72 6.32 17.25
C ARG A 10 -11.98 6.59 16.44
N ARG A 11 -12.89 7.40 16.95
CA ARG A 11 -14.11 7.80 16.25
C ARG A 11 -13.76 8.66 15.02
N GLN A 12 -12.80 9.57 15.15
CA GLN A 12 -12.30 10.38 14.04
C GLN A 12 -11.59 9.55 12.97
N ALA A 13 -10.75 8.59 13.35
CA ALA A 13 -10.11 7.68 12.40
C ALA A 13 -11.15 6.90 11.57
N LYS A 14 -12.17 6.33 12.22
CA LYS A 14 -13.26 5.62 11.52
C LYS A 14 -14.06 6.53 10.58
N ALA A 15 -14.30 7.79 10.97
CA ALA A 15 -14.99 8.74 10.11
C ALA A 15 -14.18 9.05 8.85
N LEU A 16 -12.86 9.24 8.98
CA LEU A 16 -11.96 9.43 7.85
C LEU A 16 -11.86 8.19 6.96
N GLU A 17 -11.84 6.98 7.54
CA GLU A 17 -11.86 5.72 6.77
C GLU A 17 -13.12 5.63 5.90
N ASN A 18 -14.30 5.92 6.46
CA ASN A 18 -15.56 5.88 5.72
C ASN A 18 -15.61 6.93 4.59
N GLU A 19 -15.06 8.12 4.81
CA GLU A 19 -14.95 9.14 3.75
C GLU A 19 -13.97 8.70 2.65
N LEU A 20 -12.87 8.06 3.04
CA LEU A 20 -11.85 7.55 2.12
C LEU A 20 -12.39 6.41 1.24
N ASP A 21 -13.18 5.50 1.80
CA ASP A 21 -13.88 4.45 1.06
C ASP A 21 -14.81 5.04 0.00
N GLY A 22 -15.65 6.01 0.38
CA GLY A 22 -16.58 6.67 -0.54
C GLY A 22 -15.85 7.38 -1.68
N LYS A 23 -14.76 8.10 -1.38
CA LYS A 23 -13.98 8.81 -2.41
C LYS A 23 -13.16 7.87 -3.28
N LEU A 24 -12.59 6.79 -2.74
CA LEU A 24 -11.88 5.78 -3.54
C LEU A 24 -12.83 5.03 -4.48
N ALA A 25 -14.05 4.73 -4.05
CA ALA A 25 -15.07 4.12 -4.91
C ALA A 25 -15.49 5.04 -6.07
N ALA A 26 -15.72 6.33 -5.79
CA ALA A 26 -16.01 7.33 -6.82
C ALA A 26 -14.82 7.54 -7.78
N PHE A 27 -13.61 7.51 -7.24
CA PHE A 27 -12.38 7.62 -8.03
C PHE A 27 -12.14 6.39 -8.93
N GLY A 28 -12.43 5.19 -8.42
CA GLY A 28 -12.34 3.93 -9.16
C GLY A 28 -13.34 3.86 -10.32
N THR A 29 -14.57 4.32 -10.14
CA THR A 29 -15.58 4.35 -11.21
C THR A 29 -15.20 5.32 -12.34
N LEU A 30 -14.58 6.46 -12.02
CA LEU A 30 -14.04 7.38 -13.03
C LEU A 30 -12.84 6.79 -13.79
N SER A 31 -12.06 5.92 -13.14
CA SER A 31 -10.98 5.18 -13.79
C SER A 31 -11.50 4.17 -14.82
N LEU A 32 -12.50 3.38 -14.44
CA LEU A 32 -13.10 2.36 -15.32
C LEU A 32 -13.75 2.97 -16.56
N ARG A 33 -14.26 4.20 -16.47
CA ARG A 33 -14.83 4.92 -17.62
C ARG A 33 -13.77 5.34 -18.64
N SER A 34 -12.55 5.66 -18.20
CA SER A 34 -11.43 6.00 -19.11
C SER A 34 -11.03 4.80 -19.97
N ASP A 35 -11.10 3.59 -19.44
CA ASP A 35 -10.82 2.36 -20.19
C ASP A 35 -11.98 1.96 -21.14
N ALA A 36 -13.24 2.27 -20.78
CA ALA A 36 -14.41 1.95 -21.60
C ALA A 36 -14.46 2.71 -22.93
N VAL A 37 -13.89 3.91 -23.00
CA VAL A 37 -13.81 4.70 -24.25
C VAL A 37 -12.88 4.02 -25.29
N GLY A 38 -11.94 3.17 -24.85
CA GLY A 38 -11.03 2.44 -25.74
C GLY A 38 -11.58 1.16 -26.38
N SER A 39 -12.72 0.64 -25.90
CA SER A 39 -13.28 -0.64 -26.39
C SER A 39 -14.41 -0.48 -27.42
N SER A 40 -14.77 0.75 -27.78
CA SER A 40 -15.92 1.06 -28.66
C SER A 40 -15.48 1.43 -30.08
N ALA A 41 -14.59 0.64 -30.69
CA ALA A 41 -14.14 0.84 -32.06
C ALA A 41 -14.51 -0.37 -32.96
N HIS A 42 -15.78 -0.77 -32.96
CA HIS A 42 -16.45 -1.39 -34.11
C HIS A 42 -17.94 -1.65 -33.81
N GLN A 43 -18.81 -0.69 -34.13
CA GLN A 43 -20.10 -0.95 -34.77
C GLN A 43 -20.70 0.40 -35.17
N GLY A 44 -20.86 0.65 -36.46
CA GLY A 44 -21.66 1.78 -36.93
C GLY A 44 -23.12 1.58 -36.52
N SER A 45 -23.74 2.62 -36.00
CA SER A 45 -25.09 3.09 -36.38
C SER A 45 -25.50 4.21 -35.41
N GLN A 46 -26.19 5.20 -35.95
CA GLN A 46 -26.77 6.32 -35.22
C GLN A 46 -27.68 5.82 -34.10
N GLY A 47 -27.38 6.21 -32.87
CA GLY A 47 -28.20 5.92 -31.71
C GLY A 47 -27.63 6.64 -30.50
N SER A 48 -28.29 7.74 -30.12
CA SER A 48 -28.04 8.47 -28.86
C SER A 48 -27.98 7.48 -27.70
N SER A 49 -26.76 7.16 -27.25
CA SER A 49 -26.53 6.10 -26.26
C SER A 49 -26.28 6.74 -24.89
N HIS A 50 -27.39 7.01 -24.20
CA HIS A 50 -27.43 7.22 -22.77
C HIS A 50 -27.04 5.91 -22.06
N PHE A 51 -25.75 5.74 -21.75
CA PHE A 51 -25.25 4.56 -21.04
C PHE A 51 -25.57 4.67 -19.55
N ILE A 52 -26.62 3.98 -19.09
CA ILE A 52 -26.92 3.80 -17.67
C ILE A 52 -25.90 2.83 -17.08
N VAL A 53 -25.05 3.29 -16.18
CA VAL A 53 -24.27 2.41 -15.29
C VAL A 53 -25.24 1.84 -14.25
N SER A 54 -25.73 0.63 -14.51
CA SER A 54 -26.52 -0.14 -13.56
C SER A 54 -25.62 -0.68 -12.45
N GLY A 55 -25.74 -0.13 -11.24
CA GLY A 55 -25.24 -0.78 -10.03
C GLY A 55 -24.50 0.15 -9.06
N LEU A 56 -25.23 1.08 -8.43
CA LEU A 56 -25.08 1.49 -7.02
C LEU A 56 -26.09 2.61 -6.75
N ASN A 57 -27.21 2.24 -6.13
CA ASN A 57 -28.25 3.14 -5.68
C ASN A 57 -27.68 4.06 -4.58
N THR A 58 -27.21 5.25 -4.96
CA THR A 58 -26.91 6.31 -3.99
C THR A 58 -28.11 7.24 -4.00
N GLN A 59 -28.93 7.09 -2.96
CA GLN A 59 -30.09 7.93 -2.72
C GLN A 59 -29.57 9.32 -2.35
N ASP A 60 -30.02 10.30 -3.12
CA ASP A 60 -29.93 11.73 -2.87
C ASP A 60 -28.63 12.44 -3.33
N GLY A 61 -28.81 13.48 -4.17
CA GLY A 61 -27.73 14.37 -4.63
C GLY A 61 -27.25 14.15 -6.07
N SER A 62 -27.99 14.72 -7.03
CA SER A 62 -27.61 14.99 -8.43
C SER A 62 -26.10 15.01 -8.73
N PHE A 63 -25.53 13.87 -9.16
CA PHE A 63 -24.20 13.80 -9.75
C PHE A 63 -24.31 14.16 -11.25
N LYS A 64 -24.00 15.42 -11.58
CA LYS A 64 -23.96 15.88 -12.98
C LYS A 64 -22.79 15.22 -13.71
N ILE A 65 -23.10 14.47 -14.76
CA ILE A 65 -22.12 13.90 -15.68
C ILE A 65 -21.37 15.05 -16.37
N PRO A 66 -20.03 15.17 -16.23
CA PRO A 66 -19.28 16.21 -16.92
C PRO A 66 -19.25 15.91 -18.43
N ASN A 67 -19.60 16.91 -19.23
CA ASN A 67 -19.78 16.79 -20.69
C ASN A 67 -18.48 17.04 -21.48
N SER A 68 -17.41 17.52 -20.83
CA SER A 68 -16.14 17.84 -21.48
C SER A 68 -14.96 17.07 -20.89
N ARG A 69 -14.03 16.60 -21.75
CA ARG A 69 -12.78 15.92 -21.38
C ARG A 69 -11.99 16.69 -20.31
N GLU A 70 -11.95 18.01 -20.42
CA GLU A 70 -11.31 18.89 -19.43
C GLU A 70 -12.00 18.88 -18.07
N GLU A 71 -13.32 18.81 -18.01
CA GLU A 71 -14.06 18.73 -16.74
C GLU A 71 -13.81 17.39 -16.03
N SER A 72 -13.67 16.30 -16.79
CA SER A 72 -13.29 14.99 -16.23
C SER A 72 -11.84 14.99 -15.70
N ILE A 73 -10.94 15.69 -16.37
CA ILE A 73 -9.54 15.83 -15.92
C ILE A 73 -9.45 16.70 -14.67
N GLN A 74 -10.21 17.80 -14.62
CA GLN A 74 -10.25 18.67 -13.46
C GLN A 74 -10.92 18.00 -12.26
N SER A 75 -12.02 17.27 -12.45
CA SER A 75 -12.65 16.51 -11.37
C SER A 75 -11.74 15.42 -10.83
N HIS A 76 -11.03 14.69 -11.72
CA HIS A 76 -9.99 13.72 -11.35
C HIS A 76 -8.89 14.35 -10.49
N THR A 77 -8.32 15.46 -10.94
CA THR A 77 -7.24 16.16 -10.23
C THR A 77 -7.69 16.66 -8.84
N ARG A 78 -8.94 17.13 -8.72
CA ARG A 78 -9.53 17.53 -7.44
C ARG A 78 -9.67 16.34 -6.48
N MET A 79 -10.22 15.21 -6.93
CA MET A 79 -10.37 14.03 -6.06
C MET A 79 -9.02 13.44 -5.62
N VAL A 80 -7.99 13.46 -6.48
CA VAL A 80 -6.62 13.07 -6.11
C VAL A 80 -6.14 13.90 -4.91
N SER A 81 -6.29 15.23 -4.99
CA SER A 81 -5.87 16.12 -3.91
C SER A 81 -6.67 15.88 -2.62
N GLU A 82 -7.97 15.60 -2.74
CA GLU A 82 -8.83 15.32 -1.58
C GLU A 82 -8.48 13.99 -0.90
N ILE A 83 -8.24 12.93 -1.68
CA ILE A 83 -7.83 11.61 -1.16
C ILE A 83 -6.46 11.71 -0.49
N GLU A 84 -5.51 12.45 -1.08
CA GLU A 84 -4.20 12.72 -0.48
C GLU A 84 -4.34 13.48 0.86
N GLN A 85 -5.24 14.46 0.94
CA GLN A 85 -5.52 15.19 2.17
C GLN A 85 -6.14 14.29 3.26
N LEU A 86 -7.06 13.40 2.90
CA LEU A 86 -7.67 12.45 3.83
C LEU A 86 -6.64 11.43 4.36
N LEU A 87 -5.77 10.91 3.48
CA LEU A 87 -4.67 10.02 3.87
C LEU A 87 -3.68 10.71 4.83
N GLN A 88 -3.35 11.98 4.58
CA GLN A 88 -2.51 12.76 5.48
C GLN A 88 -3.17 12.96 6.85
N ARG A 89 -4.46 13.31 6.90
CA ARG A 89 -5.19 13.45 8.17
C ARG A 89 -5.25 12.14 8.94
N LEU A 90 -5.54 11.02 8.27
CA LEU A 90 -5.57 9.69 8.91
C LEU A 90 -4.17 9.30 9.43
N THR A 91 -3.11 9.68 8.72
CA THR A 91 -1.72 9.49 9.17
C THR A 91 -1.46 10.24 10.47
N THR A 92 -1.81 11.53 10.52
CA THR A 92 -1.65 12.36 11.73
C THR A 92 -2.41 11.78 12.92
N ILE A 93 -3.65 11.33 12.72
CA ILE A 93 -4.45 10.71 13.78
C ILE A 93 -3.82 9.40 14.26
N ASN A 94 -3.31 8.57 13.35
CA ASN A 94 -2.66 7.31 13.69
C ASN A 94 -1.33 7.54 14.44
N ASP A 95 -0.59 8.58 14.10
CA ASP A 95 0.61 8.98 14.85
C ASP A 95 0.25 9.51 16.24
N GLN A 96 -0.82 10.30 16.38
CA GLN A 96 -1.34 10.72 17.69
C GLN A 96 -1.77 9.52 18.55
N MET A 97 -2.50 8.54 17.99
CA MET A 97 -2.81 7.29 18.71
C MET A 97 -1.54 6.51 19.07
N SER A 98 -0.55 6.46 18.19
CA SER A 98 0.73 5.79 18.46
C SER A 98 1.48 6.46 19.62
N MET A 99 1.40 7.78 19.74
CA MET A 99 1.98 8.52 20.87
C MET A 99 1.27 8.19 22.18
N PHE A 100 -0.07 8.14 22.19
CA PHE A 100 -0.84 7.74 23.38
C PHE A 100 -0.48 6.33 23.87
N VAL A 101 -0.28 5.36 22.97
CA VAL A 101 0.14 4.00 23.37
C VAL A 101 1.56 4.01 23.94
N ARG A 102 2.48 4.79 23.35
CA ARG A 102 3.87 4.92 23.86
C ARG A 102 3.95 5.64 25.20
N ASP A 103 3.13 6.66 25.43
CA ASP A 103 3.09 7.39 26.69
C ASP A 103 2.53 6.50 27.82
N VAL A 104 1.58 5.62 27.50
CA VAL A 104 1.07 4.60 28.43
C VAL A 104 2.14 3.56 28.77
N ASP A 105 2.97 3.14 27.81
CA ASP A 105 4.11 2.23 28.05
C ASP A 105 5.22 2.91 28.90
N ASN A 106 5.50 4.19 28.67
CA ASN A 106 6.51 4.95 29.41
C ASN A 106 6.07 5.29 30.84
N ASN A 107 4.80 5.62 31.06
CA ASN A 107 4.26 5.94 32.38
C ASN A 107 4.19 4.70 33.31
N SER A 108 4.11 3.49 32.74
CA SER A 108 4.11 2.24 33.50
C SER A 108 5.50 1.69 33.79
N THR A 109 6.53 2.08 33.02
CA THR A 109 7.93 1.71 33.26
C THR A 109 8.67 2.66 34.21
N GLY A 110 8.16 3.89 34.42
CA GLY A 110 8.74 4.88 35.33
C GLY A 110 8.48 4.67 36.84
N ALA A 111 7.56 3.78 37.23
CA ALA A 111 7.17 3.58 38.63
C ALA A 111 8.03 2.56 39.43
N ALA A 112 9.14 2.08 38.87
CA ALA A 112 9.99 1.05 39.50
C ALA A 112 11.35 1.55 40.02
N LEU A 113 11.61 2.87 40.03
CA LEU A 113 12.88 3.44 40.49
C LEU A 113 12.63 4.58 41.50
N GLY A 114 12.37 4.21 42.76
CA GLY A 114 12.29 5.18 43.85
C GLY A 114 11.94 4.58 45.20
N ASP A 115 12.89 3.91 45.85
CA ASP A 115 13.15 4.14 47.28
C ASP A 115 14.55 3.61 47.64
N GLY A 116 15.40 4.51 48.12
CA GLY A 116 16.71 4.21 48.65
C GLY A 116 16.67 4.25 50.16
N SER A 117 16.69 3.08 50.81
CA SER A 117 17.12 2.99 52.21
C SER A 117 17.77 1.64 52.52
N MET A 118 18.90 1.74 53.20
CA MET A 118 19.87 0.70 53.56
C MET A 118 19.27 -0.33 54.55
N ARG A 119 19.47 -1.64 54.28
CA ARG A 119 20.09 -2.68 55.17
C ARG A 119 19.41 -4.09 55.13
N PRO A 120 20.17 -5.22 55.24
CA PRO A 120 19.74 -6.60 54.93
C PRO A 120 19.66 -7.49 56.21
N PRO A 121 19.72 -8.85 56.18
CA PRO A 121 19.17 -9.89 55.29
C PRO A 121 18.36 -10.97 56.07
N SER A 122 17.21 -11.45 55.55
CA SER A 122 16.71 -12.81 55.85
C SER A 122 15.39 -13.11 55.14
N THR A 123 15.26 -14.35 54.68
CA THR A 123 14.10 -15.03 54.06
C THR A 123 13.87 -14.73 52.58
N ILE A 124 14.09 -15.76 51.76
CA ILE A 124 13.85 -15.81 50.32
C ILE A 124 12.45 -16.38 50.09
N PRO A 125 11.49 -15.59 49.57
CA PRO A 125 10.30 -16.11 48.91
C PRO A 125 10.61 -16.33 47.42
N THR A 126 10.20 -17.49 46.94
CA THR A 126 9.63 -17.83 45.61
C THR A 126 9.95 -16.88 44.43
N GLY A 127 10.69 -17.43 43.47
CA GLY A 127 11.33 -16.72 42.36
C GLY A 127 10.38 -16.09 41.34
N GLN A 128 10.54 -14.77 41.22
CA GLN A 128 10.11 -13.90 40.13
C GLN A 128 10.76 -14.30 38.80
N ALA A 129 9.95 -14.49 37.77
CA ALA A 129 10.38 -14.70 36.38
C ALA A 129 10.85 -13.38 35.72
N PRO A 130 11.80 -13.42 34.77
CA PRO A 130 12.23 -12.23 34.04
C PRO A 130 11.34 -11.93 32.83
N GLY A 131 10.76 -10.73 32.79
CA GLY A 131 10.65 -9.96 31.54
C GLY A 131 9.43 -10.17 30.63
N ALA A 132 8.34 -10.80 31.07
CA ALA A 132 7.07 -10.64 30.37
C ALA A 132 6.43 -9.32 30.83
N THR A 133 6.53 -8.28 30.00
CA THR A 133 5.68 -7.09 30.09
C THR A 133 4.23 -7.56 30.12
N SER A 134 3.64 -7.66 31.30
CA SER A 134 2.21 -7.91 31.47
C SER A 134 1.47 -6.65 31.05
N LEU A 135 1.37 -6.42 29.73
CA LEU A 135 0.52 -5.40 29.17
C LEU A 135 -0.92 -5.75 29.57
N THR A 136 -1.57 -4.87 30.33
CA THR A 136 -2.96 -5.00 30.78
C THR A 136 -3.85 -5.29 29.57
N ALA A 137 -4.87 -6.13 29.69
CA ALA A 137 -5.71 -6.55 28.55
C ALA A 137 -6.27 -5.36 27.72
N GLY A 138 -6.53 -4.21 28.37
CA GLY A 138 -6.89 -2.96 27.70
C GLY A 138 -5.77 -2.37 26.83
N GLN A 139 -4.51 -2.42 27.30
CA GLN A 139 -3.32 -1.92 26.58
C GLN A 139 -3.00 -2.77 25.34
N LEU A 140 -3.11 -4.10 25.44
CA LEU A 140 -2.97 -5.00 24.29
C LEU A 140 -4.02 -4.71 23.21
N THR A 141 -5.25 -4.38 23.62
CA THR A 141 -6.34 -4.02 22.70
C THR A 141 -6.09 -2.67 22.02
N GLN A 142 -5.55 -1.68 22.75
CA GLN A 142 -5.18 -0.37 22.20
C GLN A 142 -4.05 -0.51 21.17
N LEU A 143 -2.98 -1.25 21.50
CA LEU A 143 -1.84 -1.49 20.60
C LEU A 143 -2.27 -2.23 19.32
N HIS A 144 -3.11 -3.25 19.44
CA HIS A 144 -3.66 -3.95 18.28
C HIS A 144 -4.53 -3.03 17.42
N THR A 145 -5.27 -2.10 18.02
CA THR A 145 -6.10 -1.13 17.30
C THR A 145 -5.26 -0.15 16.47
N VAL A 146 -4.17 0.41 17.02
CA VAL A 146 -3.24 1.27 16.26
C VAL A 146 -2.58 0.49 15.12
N LYS A 147 -2.14 -0.74 15.41
CA LYS A 147 -1.53 -1.60 14.40
C LYS A 147 -2.49 -1.84 13.24
N ARG A 148 -3.76 -2.13 13.54
CA ARG A 148 -4.81 -2.30 12.54
C ARG A 148 -5.04 -1.03 11.72
N HIS A 149 -5.12 0.14 12.35
CA HIS A 149 -5.24 1.42 11.62
C HIS A 149 -4.02 1.71 10.72
N ARG A 150 -2.81 1.27 11.10
CA ARG A 150 -1.63 1.34 10.23
C ARG A 150 -1.72 0.44 9.01
N GLU A 151 -2.24 -0.78 9.17
CA GLU A 151 -2.45 -1.72 8.07
C GLU A 151 -3.51 -1.17 7.10
N ILE A 152 -4.66 -0.72 7.63
CA ILE A 152 -5.74 -0.11 6.84
C ILE A 152 -5.24 1.11 6.04
N LEU A 153 -4.48 2.02 6.67
CA LEU A 153 -3.91 3.18 5.98
C LEU A 153 -2.96 2.77 4.85
N ARG A 154 -2.17 1.72 5.07
CA ARG A 154 -1.24 1.18 4.07
C ARG A 154 -2.01 0.62 2.87
N ASP A 155 -3.10 -0.09 3.11
CA ASP A 155 -3.95 -0.66 2.09
C ASP A 155 -4.61 0.44 1.26
N TYR A 156 -5.21 1.45 1.90
CA TYR A 156 -5.78 2.60 1.18
C TYR A 156 -4.76 3.37 0.36
N ALA A 157 -3.57 3.60 0.89
CA ALA A 157 -2.50 4.26 0.15
C ALA A 157 -2.04 3.41 -1.06
N GLN A 158 -2.06 2.08 -0.92
CA GLN A 158 -1.74 1.17 -2.02
C GLN A 158 -2.82 1.16 -3.10
N GLU A 159 -4.09 1.06 -2.72
CA GLU A 159 -5.23 1.09 -3.64
C GLU A 159 -5.30 2.42 -4.40
N PHE A 160 -5.04 3.54 -3.71
CA PHE A 160 -4.94 4.85 -4.35
C PHE A 160 -3.83 4.88 -5.40
N ARG A 161 -2.62 4.42 -5.06
CA ARG A 161 -1.49 4.35 -6.01
C ARG A 161 -1.81 3.46 -7.20
N GLN A 162 -2.42 2.30 -6.96
CA GLN A 162 -2.77 1.35 -8.01
C GLN A 162 -3.81 1.95 -8.97
N THR A 163 -4.85 2.57 -8.42
CA THR A 163 -5.92 3.20 -9.21
C THR A 163 -5.37 4.39 -10.00
N ARG A 164 -4.56 5.24 -9.38
CA ARG A 164 -3.87 6.35 -10.06
C ARG A 164 -2.98 5.87 -11.20
N ALA A 165 -2.22 4.79 -11.01
CA ALA A 165 -1.37 4.22 -12.06
C ALA A 165 -2.20 3.71 -13.25
N LYS A 166 -3.35 3.07 -13.00
CA LYS A 166 -4.26 2.63 -14.07
C LYS A 166 -4.77 3.81 -14.91
N ILE A 167 -5.16 4.91 -14.27
CA ILE A 167 -5.64 6.11 -14.97
C ILE A 167 -4.54 6.76 -15.80
N ILE A 168 -3.33 6.88 -15.25
CA ILE A 168 -2.19 7.44 -15.99
C ILE A 168 -1.92 6.59 -17.23
N ALA A 169 -1.88 5.27 -17.09
CA ALA A 169 -1.69 4.37 -18.21
C ALA A 169 -2.83 4.47 -19.26
N ALA A 170 -4.08 4.61 -18.82
CA ALA A 170 -5.21 4.82 -19.72
C ALA A 170 -5.09 6.17 -20.48
N ARG A 171 -4.64 7.22 -19.79
CA ARG A 171 -4.41 8.54 -20.40
C ARG A 171 -3.26 8.53 -21.40
N GLU A 172 -2.15 7.88 -21.08
CA GLU A 172 -1.02 7.73 -22.00
C GLU A 172 -1.46 7.00 -23.28
N ARG A 173 -2.29 5.96 -23.14
CA ARG A 173 -2.90 5.30 -24.31
C ARG A 173 -3.78 6.24 -25.12
N GLU A 174 -4.62 7.05 -24.46
CA GLU A 174 -5.46 8.02 -25.16
C GLU A 174 -4.64 9.11 -25.87
N ASP A 175 -3.60 9.64 -25.25
CA ASP A 175 -2.74 10.66 -25.84
C ASP A 175 -1.96 10.11 -27.06
N LEU A 176 -1.52 8.85 -26.99
CA LEU A 176 -0.96 8.14 -28.15
C LEU A 176 -1.99 8.00 -29.28
N LEU A 177 -3.22 7.58 -28.97
CA LEU A 177 -4.29 7.44 -29.97
C LEU A 177 -4.75 8.79 -30.54
N SER A 178 -4.74 9.86 -29.74
CA SER A 178 -5.05 11.22 -30.17
C SER A 178 -4.02 11.72 -31.18
N SER A 179 -2.74 11.41 -30.98
CA SER A 179 -1.68 11.77 -31.94
C SER A 179 -1.86 11.06 -33.28
N VAL A 180 -2.24 9.77 -33.27
CA VAL A 180 -2.55 8.99 -34.48
C VAL A 180 -3.79 9.53 -35.18
N TYR A 181 -4.86 9.85 -34.45
CA TYR A 181 -6.07 10.43 -35.02
C TYR A 181 -5.80 11.78 -35.69
N ARG A 182 -4.99 12.64 -35.04
CA ARG A 182 -4.57 13.93 -35.62
C ARG A 182 -3.77 13.74 -36.91
N ASP A 183 -2.83 12.80 -36.93
CA ASP A 183 -2.00 12.53 -38.11
C ASP A 183 -2.84 11.95 -39.28
N VAL A 184 -3.74 11.01 -39.00
CA VAL A 184 -4.69 10.46 -39.99
C VAL A 184 -5.60 11.56 -40.54
N SER A 185 -6.18 12.40 -39.67
CA SER A 185 -7.04 13.51 -40.10
C SER A 185 -6.28 14.55 -40.93
N ASN A 186 -5.00 14.79 -40.60
CA ASN A 186 -4.15 15.72 -41.34
C ASN A 186 -3.73 15.15 -42.70
N ARG A 187 -3.56 13.83 -42.81
CA ARG A 187 -3.31 13.15 -44.08
C ARG A 187 -4.55 13.13 -44.98
N GLU A 188 -5.73 12.87 -44.43
CA GLU A 188 -7.00 12.90 -45.15
C GLU A 188 -7.37 14.33 -45.59
N SER A 189 -7.06 15.36 -44.80
CA SER A 189 -7.24 16.77 -45.19
C SER A 189 -6.27 17.23 -46.28
N ILE A 190 -5.06 16.66 -46.33
CA ILE A 190 -4.12 16.86 -47.44
C ILE A 190 -4.62 16.18 -48.72
N GLU A 191 -5.17 14.96 -48.64
CA GLU A 191 -5.73 14.27 -49.81
C GLU A 191 -7.00 14.95 -50.37
N THR A 192 -7.82 15.57 -49.52
CA THR A 192 -9.05 16.26 -49.95
C THR A 192 -8.83 17.68 -50.49
N THR A 193 -7.67 18.30 -50.22
CA THR A 193 -7.31 19.61 -50.78
C THR A 193 -6.72 19.54 -52.20
N ASP A 194 -6.35 18.35 -52.68
CA ASP A 194 -5.80 18.16 -54.03
C ASP A 194 -6.84 18.03 -55.15
N SER A 195 -8.14 18.13 -54.85
CA SER A 195 -9.20 18.06 -55.87
C SER A 195 -9.50 19.41 -56.56
N SER A 196 -8.91 20.52 -56.14
CA SER A 196 -9.18 21.86 -56.72
C SER A 196 -7.95 22.78 -56.68
N GLY A 197 -6.89 22.49 -57.45
CA GLY A 197 -5.72 23.38 -57.41
C GLY A 197 -4.52 23.04 -58.31
N ASN A 198 -4.74 22.96 -59.62
CA ASN A 198 -3.79 23.27 -60.70
C ASN A 198 -2.28 23.44 -60.34
N GLN A 199 -1.48 22.35 -60.29
CA GLN A 199 -0.02 22.40 -60.45
C GLN A 199 0.52 21.18 -61.22
N ARG A 200 0.24 21.13 -62.52
CA ARG A 200 0.95 20.26 -63.48
C ARG A 200 2.33 20.87 -63.76
N GLY A 201 3.36 20.51 -62.99
CA GLY A 201 4.70 21.05 -63.24
C GLY A 201 5.91 20.44 -62.52
N THR A 202 5.79 19.49 -61.59
CA THR A 202 6.94 19.06 -60.77
C THR A 202 7.01 17.55 -60.47
N SER A 203 6.37 16.67 -61.26
CA SER A 203 6.26 15.24 -60.94
C SER A 203 7.59 14.46 -60.88
N LEU A 204 8.64 14.90 -61.57
CA LEU A 204 9.97 14.25 -61.54
C LEU A 204 10.89 14.77 -60.41
N HIS A 205 10.80 16.06 -60.07
CA HIS A 205 11.55 16.63 -58.95
C HIS A 205 10.90 16.33 -57.59
N SER A 206 9.56 16.24 -57.56
CA SER A 206 8.81 15.85 -56.37
C SER A 206 9.04 14.41 -55.96
N GLN A 207 9.21 13.47 -56.91
CA GLN A 207 9.45 12.06 -56.57
C GLN A 207 10.86 11.85 -55.97
N SER A 208 11.88 12.52 -56.52
CA SER A 208 13.22 12.55 -55.93
C SER A 208 13.23 13.23 -54.56
N SER A 209 12.49 14.34 -54.41
CA SER A 209 12.38 15.05 -53.14
C SER A 209 11.64 14.25 -52.07
N SER A 210 10.61 13.48 -52.45
CA SER A 210 9.87 12.60 -51.53
C SER A 210 10.73 11.43 -51.06
N ALA A 211 11.51 10.81 -51.95
CA ALA A 211 12.46 9.76 -51.57
C ALA A 211 13.56 10.32 -50.64
N THR A 212 14.13 11.49 -50.94
CA THR A 212 15.12 12.14 -50.08
C THR A 212 14.53 12.54 -48.74
N ARG A 213 13.30 13.07 -48.68
CA ARG A 213 12.62 13.40 -47.43
C ARG A 213 12.27 12.18 -46.60
N LEU A 214 11.88 11.08 -47.24
CA LEU A 214 11.63 9.80 -46.58
C LEU A 214 12.91 9.24 -45.97
N LEU A 215 14.03 9.28 -46.70
CA LEU A 215 15.33 8.83 -46.18
C LEU A 215 15.80 9.70 -45.01
N LEU A 216 15.59 11.01 -45.05
CA LEU A 216 15.93 11.92 -43.94
C LEU A 216 15.04 11.68 -42.72
N ASP A 217 13.74 11.47 -42.90
CA ASP A 217 12.81 11.09 -41.83
C ASP A 217 13.16 9.72 -41.22
N GLU A 218 13.56 8.76 -42.07
CA GLU A 218 14.04 7.45 -41.61
C GLU A 218 15.32 7.59 -40.78
N GLN A 219 16.26 8.44 -41.20
CA GLN A 219 17.46 8.74 -40.42
C GLN A 219 17.17 9.38 -39.07
N GLU A 220 16.21 10.29 -38.99
CA GLU A 220 15.78 10.87 -37.72
C GLU A 220 15.19 9.78 -36.79
N LYS A 221 14.39 8.86 -37.34
CA LYS A 221 13.85 7.71 -36.60
C LYS A 221 14.95 6.77 -36.11
N TYR A 222 15.97 6.47 -36.93
CA TYR A 222 17.12 5.69 -36.50
C TYR A 222 17.88 6.36 -35.36
N HIS A 223 18.12 7.67 -35.47
CA HIS A 223 18.81 8.41 -34.41
C HIS A 223 18.00 8.47 -33.12
N ARG A 224 16.67 8.60 -33.21
CA ARG A 224 15.78 8.56 -32.04
C ARG A 224 15.77 7.17 -31.39
N SER A 225 15.74 6.11 -32.19
CA SER A 225 15.83 4.73 -31.72
C SER A 225 17.16 4.44 -31.03
N SER A 226 18.27 4.90 -31.62
CA SER A 226 19.61 4.75 -31.03
C SER A 226 19.70 5.37 -29.63
N ARG A 227 19.19 6.59 -29.46
CA ARG A 227 19.20 7.26 -28.15
C ARG A 227 18.32 6.53 -27.12
N MET A 228 17.14 6.04 -27.51
CA MET A 228 16.30 5.24 -26.61
C MET A 228 16.98 3.94 -26.19
N VAL A 229 17.68 3.26 -27.10
CA VAL A 229 18.46 2.05 -26.77
C VAL A 229 19.57 2.37 -25.76
N ASP A 230 20.25 3.51 -25.91
CA ASP A 230 21.28 3.95 -24.96
C ASP A 230 20.68 4.26 -23.57
N ASP A 231 19.49 4.86 -23.51
CA ASP A 231 18.76 5.10 -22.27
C ASP A 231 18.35 3.78 -21.61
N HIS A 232 17.86 2.81 -22.39
CA HIS A 232 17.54 1.47 -21.89
C HIS A 232 18.77 0.72 -21.39
N LEU A 233 19.92 0.84 -22.08
CA LEU A 233 21.18 0.24 -21.66
C LEU A 233 21.67 0.86 -20.35
N THR A 234 21.55 2.17 -20.22
CA THR A 234 21.92 2.92 -19.01
C THR A 234 21.02 2.53 -17.83
N ALA A 235 19.70 2.51 -18.03
CA ALA A 235 18.74 2.07 -17.03
C ALA A 235 18.98 0.60 -16.61
N ALA A 236 19.21 -0.30 -17.58
CA ALA A 236 19.52 -1.70 -17.32
C ALA A 236 20.84 -1.87 -16.55
N SER A 237 21.87 -1.10 -16.87
CA SER A 237 23.15 -1.13 -16.15
C SER A 237 22.98 -0.68 -14.69
N THR A 238 22.14 0.32 -14.45
CA THR A 238 21.79 0.84 -13.13
C THR A 238 21.01 -0.19 -12.32
N ILE A 239 20.00 -0.83 -12.92
CA ILE A 239 19.25 -1.93 -12.30
C ILE A 239 20.18 -3.10 -11.98
N ARG A 240 21.08 -3.47 -12.90
CA ARG A 240 22.07 -4.53 -12.69
C ARG A 240 22.98 -4.22 -11.49
N ALA A 241 23.42 -2.98 -11.35
CA ALA A 241 24.21 -2.53 -10.20
C ALA A 241 23.41 -2.63 -8.89
N ALA A 242 22.15 -2.15 -8.89
CA ALA A 242 21.26 -2.23 -7.73
C ALA A 242 20.97 -3.68 -7.30
N LEU A 243 20.64 -4.56 -8.25
CA LEU A 243 20.42 -5.99 -7.97
C LEU A 243 21.68 -6.68 -7.44
N ARG A 244 22.87 -6.31 -7.94
CA ARG A 244 24.14 -6.85 -7.43
C ARG A 244 24.40 -6.39 -5.99
N ALA A 245 24.14 -5.12 -5.68
CA ALA A 245 24.24 -4.60 -4.33
C ALA A 245 23.24 -5.28 -3.38
N GLN A 246 21.98 -5.44 -3.80
CA GLN A 246 20.95 -6.17 -3.06
C GLN A 246 21.35 -7.62 -2.80
N ARG A 247 21.92 -8.31 -3.80
CA ARG A 247 22.42 -9.69 -3.65
C ARG A 247 23.55 -9.78 -2.62
N MET A 248 24.45 -8.80 -2.57
CA MET A 248 25.49 -8.75 -1.53
C MET A 248 24.90 -8.47 -0.15
N ALA A 249 23.90 -7.58 -0.04
CA ALA A 249 23.20 -7.32 1.21
C ALA A 249 22.45 -8.58 1.72
N ILE A 250 21.78 -9.32 0.83
CA ILE A 250 21.13 -10.60 1.18
C ILE A 250 22.16 -11.65 1.61
N ARG A 251 23.31 -11.72 0.94
CA ARG A 251 24.39 -12.64 1.34
C ARG A 251 24.97 -12.28 2.71
N ASN A 252 25.09 -10.99 3.02
CA ASN A 252 25.53 -10.55 4.33
C ASN A 252 24.45 -10.84 5.40
N ALA A 253 23.19 -10.57 5.09
CA ALA A 253 22.06 -10.90 5.97
C ALA A 253 21.95 -12.42 6.21
N SER A 254 22.16 -13.25 5.19
CA SER A 254 22.13 -14.71 5.32
C SER A 254 23.27 -15.24 6.18
N SER A 255 24.46 -14.62 6.12
CA SER A 255 25.55 -14.94 7.04
C SER A 255 25.24 -14.57 8.49
N GLY A 256 24.55 -13.44 8.71
CA GLY A 256 24.03 -13.05 10.03
C GLY A 256 22.97 -14.01 10.56
N LEU A 257 22.04 -14.44 9.71
CA LEU A 257 21.03 -15.46 10.03
C LEU A 257 21.67 -16.82 10.33
N HIS A 258 22.70 -17.22 9.60
CA HIS A 258 23.45 -18.45 9.90
C HIS A 258 24.16 -18.36 11.26
N SER A 259 24.74 -17.21 11.61
CA SER A 259 25.29 -16.95 12.95
C SER A 259 24.23 -17.04 14.05
N LEU A 260 23.01 -16.55 13.80
CA LEU A 260 21.88 -16.71 14.73
C LEU A 260 21.39 -18.16 14.82
N ALA A 261 21.38 -18.88 13.70
CA ALA A 261 21.06 -20.31 13.61
C ALA A 261 22.04 -21.18 14.42
N THR A 262 23.32 -20.83 14.45
CA THR A 262 24.29 -21.52 15.34
C THR A 262 24.12 -21.18 16.83
N ARG A 263 23.46 -20.07 17.17
CA ARG A 263 23.18 -19.67 18.56
C ARG A 263 21.84 -20.19 19.09
N PHE A 264 20.88 -20.48 18.22
CA PHE A 264 19.58 -21.07 18.60
C PHE A 264 19.69 -22.40 19.40
N PRO A 265 20.63 -23.32 19.13
CA PRO A 265 20.83 -24.53 19.95
C PRO A 265 21.24 -24.21 21.40
N ARG A 266 22.04 -23.17 21.63
CA ARG A 266 22.43 -22.72 22.98
C ARG A 266 21.26 -22.10 23.74
N ILE A 267 20.39 -21.36 23.05
CA ILE A 267 19.14 -20.83 23.62
C ILE A 267 18.17 -21.97 23.96
N LYS A 268 18.09 -23.01 23.11
CA LYS A 268 17.30 -24.22 23.39
C LYS A 268 17.82 -25.04 24.59
N GLN A 269 19.12 -25.02 24.87
CA GLN A 269 19.66 -25.65 26.10
C GLN A 269 19.32 -24.86 27.36
N LEU A 270 19.25 -23.52 27.27
CA LEU A 270 18.84 -22.66 28.37
C LEU A 270 17.33 -22.76 28.64
N ILE A 271 16.49 -22.82 27.59
CA ILE A 271 15.04 -23.02 27.74
C ILE A 271 14.70 -24.43 28.25
N GLY A 272 15.45 -25.46 27.84
CA GLY A 272 15.27 -26.82 28.34
C GLY A 272 15.64 -26.99 29.81
N LYS A 273 16.67 -26.25 30.29
CA LYS A 273 17.01 -26.21 31.72
C LYS A 273 16.00 -25.45 32.57
N ILE A 274 15.24 -24.51 31.98
CA ILE A 274 14.22 -23.73 32.70
C ILE A 274 12.95 -24.56 32.95
N ASP A 275 12.55 -25.42 32.00
CA ASP A 275 11.28 -26.17 32.09
C ASP A 275 11.37 -27.45 32.96
N TRP A 276 12.59 -27.89 33.29
CA TRP A 276 12.79 -29.11 34.08
C TRP A 276 12.44 -28.95 35.58
N ARG A 277 12.47 -27.72 36.12
CA ARG A 277 12.17 -27.47 37.55
C ARG A 277 10.67 -27.42 37.82
N HIS A 278 9.89 -26.78 36.94
CA HIS A 278 8.43 -26.71 37.06
C HIS A 278 7.72 -28.06 36.84
N ARG A 279 8.27 -28.94 35.98
CA ARG A 279 7.69 -30.27 35.76
C ARG A 279 7.79 -31.17 37.00
N LYS A 280 8.87 -31.07 37.78
CA LYS A 280 9.04 -31.87 39.01
C LYS A 280 8.05 -31.44 40.09
N ASP A 281 7.91 -30.14 40.31
CA ASP A 281 7.04 -29.61 41.35
C ASP A 281 5.56 -29.91 41.04
N SER A 282 5.15 -29.83 39.77
CA SER A 282 3.79 -30.18 39.33
C SER A 282 3.50 -31.69 39.45
N ILE A 283 4.48 -32.57 39.15
CA ILE A 283 4.32 -34.02 39.33
C ILE A 283 4.16 -34.38 40.81
N VAL A 284 4.97 -33.78 41.69
CA VAL A 284 4.89 -34.04 43.14
C VAL A 284 3.56 -33.54 43.71
N LEU A 285 3.11 -32.34 43.34
CA LEU A 285 1.81 -31.80 43.75
C LEU A 285 0.65 -32.71 43.31
N GLY A 286 0.68 -33.17 42.05
CA GLY A 286 -0.34 -34.09 41.51
C GLY A 286 -0.39 -35.42 42.27
N LEU A 287 0.76 -35.98 42.65
CA LEU A 287 0.84 -37.22 43.42
C LEU A 287 0.24 -37.07 44.82
N VAL A 288 0.50 -35.96 45.50
CA VAL A 288 -0.05 -35.67 46.83
C VAL A 288 -1.57 -35.50 46.78
N ILE A 289 -2.08 -34.76 45.78
CA ILE A 289 -3.52 -34.57 45.60
C ILE A 289 -4.20 -35.91 45.33
N ALA A 290 -3.65 -36.74 44.44
CA ALA A 290 -4.20 -38.07 44.14
C ALA A 290 -4.23 -38.97 45.38
N PHE A 291 -3.17 -38.98 46.19
CA PHE A 291 -3.10 -39.75 47.42
C PHE A 291 -4.12 -39.28 48.47
N CYS A 292 -4.28 -37.97 48.63
CA CYS A 292 -5.25 -37.38 49.56
C CYS A 292 -6.69 -37.74 49.15
N VAL A 293 -7.01 -37.67 47.86
CA VAL A 293 -8.33 -38.05 47.33
C VAL A 293 -8.59 -39.54 47.52
N ALA A 294 -7.61 -40.41 47.28
CA ALA A 294 -7.75 -41.84 47.49
C ALA A 294 -8.04 -42.18 48.97
N PHE A 295 -7.34 -41.55 49.91
CA PHE A 295 -7.57 -41.72 51.34
C PHE A 295 -8.99 -41.27 51.76
N LEU A 296 -9.49 -40.17 51.22
CA LEU A 296 -10.86 -39.71 51.49
C LEU A 296 -11.91 -40.67 50.95
N ILE A 297 -11.67 -41.27 49.77
CA ILE A 297 -12.57 -42.28 49.19
C ILE A 297 -12.58 -43.53 50.06
N ILE A 298 -11.41 -44.02 50.49
CA ILE A 298 -11.31 -45.18 51.38
C ILE A 298 -11.99 -44.91 52.72
N TYR A 299 -11.77 -43.73 53.32
CA TYR A 299 -12.40 -43.34 54.58
C TYR A 299 -13.92 -43.18 54.48
N ARG A 300 -14.43 -42.78 53.31
CA ARG A 300 -15.89 -42.70 53.08
C ARG A 300 -16.53 -44.05 52.78
N LEU A 301 -15.74 -45.02 52.32
CA LEU A 301 -16.21 -46.36 51.98
C LEU A 301 -16.11 -47.34 53.15
N SER A 302 -15.18 -47.10 54.08
CA SER A 302 -15.04 -47.82 55.35
C SER A 302 -15.96 -47.24 56.43
#